data_AF-A0A3P8IFF9-F1
#
_entry.id   AF-A0A3P8IFF9-F1
#
_cell.length_a   1.000
_cell.length_b   1.000
_cell.length_c   1.000
_cell.angle_alpha   90.00
_cell.angle_beta   90.00
_cell.angle_gamma   90.00
#
_symmetry.space_group_name_H-M   'P 1'
#
loop_
_entity.id
_entity.type
_entity.pdbx_description
1 polymer ?
#
loop_
_entity_poly.entity_id
_entity_poly.type
_entity_poly.pdbx_seq_one_letter_code
_entity_poly.pdbx_strand_id
1 'polypeptide(L)'
;MSHFLVPSHSGYDAHCGFRGSSYVSRLADQKTNSPYDCGHVTMAYNALCILLTMGDDLSSVDRRGVLNGITSLQCKDEPGLFQASLISPERDMRFVYSAVASCFILDGLDVLDKDAIISFIDRSYVSFAYFVLPLSVCYRLYLFVYQTQ
;
A
#
# COMPACT_ATOMS: atom_id res chain seq x y z
N MET A 1 -8.23 -15.09 -9.38
CA MET A 1 -7.70 -13.78 -8.93
C MET A 1 -6.34 -13.43 -9.50
N SER A 2 -5.57 -14.36 -10.11
CA SER A 2 -4.25 -14.11 -10.69
C SER A 2 -4.19 -12.90 -11.64
N HIS A 3 -5.25 -12.64 -12.40
CA HIS A 3 -5.32 -11.49 -13.31
C HIS A 3 -5.25 -10.11 -12.62
N PHE A 4 -5.57 -10.01 -11.34
CA PHE A 4 -5.50 -8.76 -10.59
C PHE A 4 -4.18 -8.56 -9.87
N LEU A 5 -3.39 -9.61 -9.70
CA LEU A 5 -2.08 -9.53 -9.07
C LEU A 5 -1.04 -9.17 -10.13
N VAL A 6 -0.20 -8.17 -9.85
CA VAL A 6 1.00 -7.86 -10.64
C VAL A 6 2.14 -8.67 -10.02
N PRO A 7 2.56 -9.80 -10.62
CA PRO A 7 3.53 -10.70 -10.01
C PRO A 7 4.94 -10.17 -10.15
N SER A 8 5.83 -10.54 -9.22
CA SER A 8 7.24 -10.23 -9.36
C SER A 8 7.93 -11.18 -10.34
N HIS A 9 8.65 -10.63 -11.32
CA HIS A 9 9.48 -11.43 -12.24
C HIS A 9 10.88 -11.73 -11.68
N SER A 10 11.38 -10.94 -10.73
CA SER A 10 12.75 -10.99 -10.19
C SER A 10 12.81 -11.04 -8.66
N GLY A 11 11.67 -11.00 -7.97
CA GLY A 11 11.59 -10.88 -6.52
C GLY A 11 11.76 -9.46 -5.97
N TYR A 12 12.17 -8.50 -6.81
CA TYR A 12 12.28 -7.07 -6.51
C TYR A 12 11.72 -6.29 -7.70
N ASP A 13 10.41 -6.08 -7.67
CA ASP A 13 9.73 -5.33 -8.72
C ASP A 13 8.76 -4.32 -8.06
N ALA A 14 9.05 -3.03 -8.28
CA ALA A 14 8.28 -1.92 -7.74
C ALA A 14 6.84 -1.88 -8.27
N HIS A 15 6.58 -2.52 -9.42
CA HIS A 15 5.26 -2.55 -10.03
C HIS A 15 4.33 -3.56 -9.35
N CYS A 16 4.83 -4.42 -8.46
CA CYS A 16 4.05 -5.47 -7.82
C CYS A 16 2.90 -4.93 -6.96
N GLY A 17 1.88 -5.76 -6.78
CA GLY A 17 0.70 -5.42 -5.98
C GLY A 17 -0.59 -5.90 -6.63
N PHE A 18 -1.68 -5.18 -6.37
CA PHE A 18 -2.98 -5.47 -6.95
C PHE A 18 -3.45 -4.33 -7.85
N ARG A 19 -4.04 -4.71 -8.99
CA ARG A 19 -4.73 -3.82 -9.93
C ARG A 19 -6.15 -3.56 -9.46
N GLY A 20 -6.67 -2.37 -9.73
CA GLY A 20 -8.09 -2.07 -9.49
C GLY A 20 -9.05 -2.75 -10.48
N SER A 21 -8.56 -3.08 -11.69
CA SER A 21 -9.32 -3.81 -12.70
C SER A 21 -8.38 -4.54 -13.67
N SER A 22 -8.95 -5.36 -14.56
CA SER A 22 -8.19 -6.04 -15.62
C SER A 22 -7.92 -5.16 -16.85
N TYR A 23 -8.23 -3.85 -16.83
CA TYR A 23 -8.17 -3.00 -18.03
C TYR A 23 -6.79 -3.01 -18.69
N VAL A 24 -5.73 -2.75 -17.93
CA VAL A 24 -4.35 -2.72 -18.44
C VAL A 24 -3.88 -4.12 -18.84
N SER A 25 -4.18 -5.14 -18.04
CA SER A 25 -3.80 -6.53 -18.32
C SER A 25 -4.47 -7.11 -19.57
N ARG A 26 -5.61 -6.56 -20.03
CA ARG A 26 -6.27 -6.98 -21.28
C ARG A 26 -5.70 -6.29 -22.52
N LEU A 27 -5.02 -5.16 -22.34
CA LEU A 27 -4.38 -4.39 -23.41
C LEU A 27 -2.92 -4.80 -23.60
N ALA A 28 -2.26 -5.24 -22.53
CA ALA A 28 -0.94 -5.85 -22.60
C ALA A 28 -1.07 -7.29 -23.13
N ASP A 29 -0.41 -7.59 -24.25
CA ASP A 29 -0.06 -8.98 -24.54
C ASP A 29 0.68 -9.52 -23.32
N GLN A 30 0.30 -10.69 -22.79
CA GLN A 30 0.83 -11.28 -21.55
C GLN A 30 2.37 -11.41 -21.49
N LYS A 31 3.08 -11.08 -22.57
CA LYS A 31 4.54 -11.08 -22.72
C LYS A 31 5.20 -9.71 -22.56
N THR A 32 4.47 -8.59 -22.58
CA THR A 32 5.06 -7.26 -22.47
C THR A 32 4.64 -6.60 -21.16
N ASN A 33 5.61 -6.44 -20.25
CA ASN A 33 5.44 -5.62 -19.05
C ASN A 33 5.21 -4.17 -19.49
N SER A 34 3.94 -3.76 -19.51
CA SER A 34 3.59 -2.38 -19.81
C SER A 34 4.16 -1.48 -18.70
N PRO A 35 4.79 -0.34 -19.04
CA PRO A 35 5.28 0.59 -18.03
C PRO A 35 4.15 1.19 -17.17
N TYR A 36 2.90 1.06 -17.63
CA TYR A 36 1.70 1.50 -16.93
C TYR A 36 1.05 0.39 -16.10
N ASP A 37 1.55 -0.84 -16.18
CA ASP A 37 1.05 -1.95 -15.38
C ASP A 37 1.74 -1.94 -14.02
N CYS A 38 1.02 -1.48 -13.00
CA CYS A 38 1.53 -1.40 -11.63
C CYS A 38 0.39 -1.57 -10.62
N GLY A 39 0.78 -1.98 -9.42
CA GLY A 39 -0.11 -2.05 -8.28
C GLY A 39 -0.59 -0.67 -7.83
N HIS A 40 -1.72 -0.67 -7.13
CA HIS A 40 -2.22 0.49 -6.41
C HIS A 40 -2.37 0.13 -4.94
N VAL A 41 -1.83 0.95 -4.02
CA VAL A 41 -1.74 0.63 -2.59
C VAL A 41 -3.10 0.36 -1.95
N THR A 42 -4.11 1.19 -2.25
CA THR A 42 -5.48 0.96 -1.78
C THR A 42 -6.12 -0.29 -2.36
N MET A 43 -5.75 -0.68 -3.59
CA MET A 43 -6.26 -1.92 -4.19
C MET A 43 -5.60 -3.15 -3.56
N ALA A 44 -4.35 -3.05 -3.14
CA ALA A 44 -3.70 -4.10 -2.35
C ALA A 44 -4.43 -4.32 -1.02
N TYR A 45 -4.67 -3.25 -0.27
CA TYR A 45 -5.46 -3.31 0.97
C TYR A 45 -6.84 -3.94 0.75
N ASN A 46 -7.61 -3.43 -0.22
CA ASN A 46 -8.95 -3.94 -0.51
C ASN A 46 -8.93 -5.41 -0.92
N ALA A 47 -8.00 -5.82 -1.78
CA ALA A 47 -7.90 -7.21 -2.24
C ALA A 47 -7.56 -8.17 -1.09
N LEU A 48 -6.63 -7.78 -0.22
CA LEU A 48 -6.28 -8.55 0.98
C LEU A 48 -7.48 -8.70 1.92
N CYS A 49 -8.21 -7.60 2.19
CA CYS A 49 -9.42 -7.66 3.00
C CYS A 49 -10.50 -8.55 2.39
N ILE A 50 -10.71 -8.48 1.07
CA ILE A 50 -11.68 -9.33 0.36
C ILE A 50 -11.29 -10.79 0.48
N LEU A 51 -10.02 -11.14 0.22
CA LEU A 51 -9.50 -12.49 0.33
C LEU A 51 -9.73 -13.07 1.74
N LEU A 52 -9.32 -12.32 2.77
CA LEU A 52 -9.52 -12.72 4.17
C LEU A 52 -11.00 -12.87 4.53
N THR A 53 -11.86 -11.96 4.07
CA THR A 53 -13.31 -12.03 4.31
C THR A 53 -13.94 -13.28 3.69
N MET A 54 -13.39 -13.73 2.56
CA MET A 54 -13.81 -14.96 1.88
C MET A 54 -13.19 -16.23 2.49
N GLY A 55 -12.36 -16.10 3.54
CA GLY A 55 -11.71 -17.22 4.21
C GLY A 55 -10.46 -17.75 3.50
N ASP A 56 -9.87 -16.96 2.59
CA ASP A 56 -8.61 -17.31 1.93
C ASP A 56 -7.43 -17.18 2.92
N ASP A 57 -6.42 -18.04 2.77
CA ASP A 57 -5.23 -18.10 3.63
C ASP A 57 -4.05 -17.23 3.12
N LEU A 58 -4.26 -16.51 2.02
CA LEU A 58 -3.29 -15.68 1.32
C LEU A 58 -2.07 -16.46 0.81
N SER A 59 -2.09 -17.79 0.79
CA SER A 59 -0.96 -18.64 0.34
C SER A 59 -0.59 -18.42 -1.12
N SER A 60 -1.56 -18.01 -1.94
CA SER A 60 -1.38 -17.71 -3.37
C SER A 60 -0.92 -16.27 -3.66
N VAL A 61 -0.86 -15.42 -2.64
CA VAL A 61 -0.40 -14.03 -2.79
C VAL A 61 1.13 -14.00 -2.77
N ASP A 62 1.73 -13.33 -3.76
CA ASP A 62 3.15 -12.99 -3.74
C ASP A 62 3.43 -11.93 -2.68
N ARG A 63 3.51 -12.36 -1.40
CA ARG A 63 3.65 -11.48 -0.24
C ARG A 63 4.84 -10.54 -0.40
N ARG A 64 6.00 -11.08 -0.78
CA ARG A 64 7.23 -10.31 -0.96
C ARG A 64 7.12 -9.31 -2.10
N GLY A 65 6.52 -9.70 -3.23
CA GLY A 65 6.24 -8.79 -4.33
C GLY A 65 5.35 -7.62 -3.87
N VAL A 66 4.23 -7.91 -3.19
CA VAL A 66 3.31 -6.88 -2.70
C VAL A 66 3.99 -5.93 -1.71
N LEU A 67 4.76 -6.46 -0.75
CA LEU A 67 5.52 -5.64 0.21
C LEU A 67 6.53 -4.74 -0.50
N ASN A 68 7.30 -5.28 -1.45
CA ASN A 68 8.25 -4.50 -2.24
C ASN A 68 7.56 -3.40 -3.07
N GLY A 69 6.39 -3.71 -3.65
CA GLY A 69 5.55 -2.74 -4.33
C GLY A 69 5.14 -1.61 -3.40
N ILE A 70 4.62 -1.92 -2.21
CA ILE A 70 4.21 -0.91 -1.22
C ILE A 70 5.39 -0.06 -0.75
N THR A 71 6.53 -0.66 -0.42
CA THR A 71 7.74 0.06 0.00
C THR A 71 8.22 1.01 -1.09
N SER A 72 8.11 0.63 -2.36
CA SER A 72 8.51 1.49 -3.48
C SER A 72 7.63 2.76 -3.63
N LEU A 73 6.42 2.73 -3.08
CA LEU A 73 5.49 3.86 -3.07
C LEU A 73 5.74 4.82 -1.91
N GLN A 74 6.61 4.47 -0.96
CA GLN A 74 6.98 5.38 0.14
C GLN A 74 7.84 6.54 -0.42
N CYS A 75 7.39 7.75 -0.16
CA CYS A 75 7.90 8.96 -0.76
C CYS A 75 9.27 9.32 -0.18
N LYS A 76 10.28 9.51 -1.05
CA LYS A 76 11.63 9.92 -0.62
C LYS A 76 11.77 11.42 -0.39
N ASP A 77 11.03 12.21 -1.17
CA ASP A 77 11.01 13.67 -1.16
C ASP A 77 10.12 14.25 -0.06
N GLU A 78 9.04 13.54 0.31
CA GLU A 78 8.15 13.89 1.42
C GLU A 78 8.03 12.70 2.39
N PRO A 79 8.99 12.56 3.35
CA PRO A 79 9.07 11.39 4.21
C PRO A 79 7.79 11.14 5.02
N GLY A 80 7.34 9.89 5.02
CA GLY A 80 6.16 9.41 5.74
C GLY A 80 4.86 9.39 4.92
N LEU A 81 4.87 9.99 3.73
CA LEU A 81 3.79 9.85 2.75
C LEU A 81 3.99 8.63 1.84
N PHE A 82 2.90 8.23 1.19
CA PHE A 82 2.88 7.22 0.15
C PHE A 82 2.17 7.75 -1.10
N GLN A 83 2.64 7.33 -2.27
CA GLN A 83 1.91 7.47 -3.52
C GLN A 83 0.83 6.40 -3.64
N ALA A 84 -0.23 6.71 -4.38
CA ALA A 84 -1.28 5.73 -4.68
C ALA A 84 -0.76 4.55 -5.52
N SER A 85 0.14 4.86 -6.46
CA SER A 85 0.73 3.96 -7.46
C SER A 85 1.94 4.66 -8.10
N LEU A 86 2.83 3.93 -8.78
CA LEU A 86 4.05 4.49 -9.41
C LEU A 86 3.76 5.56 -10.47
N ILE A 87 2.55 5.55 -11.04
CA ILE A 87 2.11 6.52 -12.04
C ILE A 87 1.24 7.65 -11.46
N SER A 88 0.93 7.61 -10.16
CA SER A 88 0.06 8.59 -9.52
C SER A 88 0.89 9.59 -8.69
N PRO A 89 0.73 10.90 -8.91
CA PRO A 89 1.39 11.92 -8.09
C PRO A 89 0.66 12.17 -6.76
N GLU A 90 -0.56 11.66 -6.59
CA GLU A 90 -1.39 11.93 -5.42
C GLU A 90 -0.81 11.27 -4.16
N ARG A 91 -0.77 12.03 -3.06
CA ARG A 91 -0.19 11.65 -1.78
C ARG A 91 -0.98 12.25 -0.62
N ASP A 92 -1.55 11.39 0.22
CA ASP A 92 -2.22 11.81 1.46
C ASP A 92 -2.38 10.62 2.43
N MET A 93 -3.02 10.88 3.57
CA MET A 93 -3.22 9.93 4.66
C MET A 93 -3.94 8.63 4.26
N ARG A 94 -4.76 8.62 3.19
CA ARG A 94 -5.45 7.42 2.71
C ARG A 94 -4.45 6.35 2.26
N PHE A 95 -3.37 6.78 1.61
CA PHE A 95 -2.33 5.87 1.12
C PHE A 95 -1.42 5.40 2.24
N VAL A 96 -1.18 6.26 3.26
CA VAL A 96 -0.50 5.85 4.50
C VAL A 96 -1.28 4.72 5.18
N TYR A 97 -2.58 4.90 5.41
CA TYR A 97 -3.43 3.86 6.00
C TYR A 97 -3.41 2.57 5.17
N SER A 98 -3.60 2.70 3.85
CA SER A 98 -3.62 1.54 2.94
C SER A 98 -2.30 0.76 2.96
N ALA A 99 -1.17 1.46 2.98
CA ALA A 99 0.17 0.86 3.04
C ALA A 99 0.37 0.10 4.35
N VAL A 100 0.21 0.79 5.48
CA VAL A 100 0.42 0.22 6.82
C VAL A 100 -0.51 -0.97 7.07
N ALA A 101 -1.80 -0.86 6.72
CA ALA A 101 -2.74 -1.95 6.92
C ALA A 101 -2.42 -3.17 6.04
N SER A 102 -1.99 -2.96 4.79
CA SER A 102 -1.56 -4.06 3.91
C SER A 102 -0.31 -4.75 4.44
N CYS A 103 0.69 -3.97 4.87
CA CYS A 103 1.90 -4.50 5.48
C CYS A 103 1.60 -5.25 6.79
N PHE A 104 0.64 -4.78 7.59
CA PHE A 104 0.20 -5.50 8.79
C PHE A 104 -0.44 -6.86 8.46
N ILE A 105 -1.37 -6.89 7.49
CA ILE A 105 -2.02 -8.14 7.05
C ILE A 105 -0.98 -9.16 6.56
N LEU A 106 0.08 -8.68 5.91
CA LEU A 106 1.14 -9.50 5.34
C LEU A 106 2.33 -9.77 6.27
N ASP A 107 2.25 -9.33 7.54
CA ASP A 107 3.33 -9.46 8.53
C ASP A 107 4.67 -8.87 8.04
N GLY A 108 4.62 -7.67 7.46
CA GLY A 108 5.76 -6.98 6.85
C GLY A 108 5.83 -5.49 7.19
N LEU A 109 5.58 -5.12 8.46
CA LEU A 109 5.71 -3.72 8.89
C LEU A 109 7.16 -3.24 8.99
N ASP A 110 8.10 -4.17 9.10
CA ASP A 110 9.54 -3.95 9.15
C ASP A 110 10.12 -3.36 7.86
N VAL A 111 9.43 -3.54 6.73
CA VAL A 111 9.87 -2.96 5.44
C VAL A 111 9.51 -1.48 5.25
N LEU A 112 8.82 -0.86 6.22
CA LEU A 112 8.40 0.54 6.18
C LEU A 112 9.31 1.42 7.04
N ASP A 113 9.56 2.65 6.60
CA ASP A 113 10.13 3.68 7.47
C ASP A 113 9.04 4.18 8.45
N LYS A 114 8.90 3.47 9.57
CA LYS A 114 7.90 3.73 10.62
C LYS A 114 8.10 5.10 11.27
N ASP A 115 9.33 5.54 11.47
CA ASP A 115 9.64 6.83 12.10
C ASP A 115 9.19 8.00 11.23
N ALA A 116 9.42 7.93 9.92
CA ALA A 116 8.93 8.92 8.98
C ALA A 116 7.39 8.97 8.97
N ILE A 117 6.72 7.81 9.01
CA ILE A 117 5.25 7.71 9.05
C ILE A 117 4.69 8.36 10.32
N ILE A 118 5.22 7.99 11.49
CA ILE A 118 4.83 8.57 12.78
C ILE A 118 5.00 10.09 12.75
N SER A 119 6.16 10.56 12.28
CA SER A 119 6.46 11.99 12.18
C SER A 119 5.50 12.72 11.24
N PHE A 120 5.14 12.13 10.10
CA PHE A 120 4.14 12.70 9.19
C PHE A 120 2.75 12.78 9.83
N ILE A 121 2.33 11.72 10.50
CA ILE A 121 1.05 11.66 11.21
C ILE A 121 1.00 12.75 12.30
N ASP A 122 2.07 12.91 13.10
CA ASP A 122 2.20 13.96 14.12
C ASP A 122 2.07 15.37 13.53
N ARG A 123 2.76 15.65 12.43
CA ARG A 123 2.65 16.94 11.74
C ARG A 123 1.24 17.19 11.19
N SER A 124 0.57 16.14 10.74
CA SER A 124 -0.80 16.21 10.22
C SER A 124 -1.84 16.52 11.31
N TYR A 125 -1.57 16.15 12.57
CA TYR A 125 -2.44 16.48 13.71
C TYR A 125 -2.47 17.97 14.05
N VAL A 126 -1.32 18.64 13.99
CA VAL A 126 -1.20 20.03 14.44
C VAL A 126 -1.98 21.00 13.54
N SER A 127 -2.20 20.63 12.26
CA SER A 127 -3.01 21.43 11.33
C SER A 127 -4.52 21.16 11.43
N PHE A 128 -4.94 20.01 11.97
CA PHE A 128 -6.34 19.54 11.96
C PHE A 128 -7.13 19.75 13.26
N ALA A 129 -6.52 20.35 14.30
CA ALA A 129 -7.20 20.61 15.57
C ALA A 129 -8.45 21.52 15.48
N TYR A 130 -8.76 22.09 14.30
CA TYR A 130 -9.92 22.97 14.08
C TYR A 130 -11.06 22.39 13.23
N PHE A 131 -10.99 21.15 12.71
CA PHE A 131 -12.09 20.60 11.91
C PHE A 131 -12.34 19.11 12.17
N VAL A 132 -13.61 18.77 12.32
CA VAL A 132 -14.17 17.59 12.99
C VAL A 132 -14.08 16.28 12.17
N LEU A 133 -13.93 15.13 12.86
CA LEU A 133 -14.27 13.73 12.47
C LEU A 133 -13.48 13.03 11.33
N PRO A 134 -12.16 12.78 11.48
CA PRO A 134 -11.68 11.38 11.41
C PRO A 134 -10.57 11.05 12.42
N LEU A 135 -10.53 11.77 13.54
CA LEU A 135 -9.46 11.68 14.55
C LEU A 135 -9.22 10.27 15.13
N SER A 136 -10.22 9.37 15.12
CA SER A 136 -10.06 8.03 15.70
C SER A 136 -9.20 7.10 14.84
N VAL A 137 -9.28 7.17 13.51
CA VAL A 137 -8.59 6.21 12.64
C VAL A 137 -7.11 6.56 12.53
N CYS A 138 -6.79 7.83 12.30
CA CYS A 138 -5.40 8.28 12.29
C CYS A 138 -4.74 8.03 13.66
N TYR A 139 -5.47 8.18 14.77
CA TYR A 139 -4.87 8.07 16.11
C TYR A 139 -4.67 6.62 16.50
N ARG A 140 -5.61 5.76 16.13
CA ARG A 140 -5.42 4.31 16.23
C ARG A 140 -4.28 3.84 15.33
N LEU A 141 -4.14 4.40 14.13
CA LEU A 141 -3.02 4.08 13.24
C LEU A 141 -1.68 4.55 13.84
N TYR A 142 -1.61 5.76 14.37
CA TYR A 142 -0.44 6.29 15.09
C TYR A 142 -0.03 5.37 16.23
N LEU A 143 -0.96 5.10 17.16
CA LEU A 143 -0.69 4.24 18.31
C LEU A 143 -0.27 2.84 17.87
N PHE A 144 -0.92 2.30 16.84
CA PHE A 144 -0.58 1.01 16.26
C PHE A 144 0.85 1.01 15.73
N VAL A 145 1.23 1.95 14.85
CA VAL A 145 2.58 2.01 14.28
C VAL A 145 3.62 2.21 15.38
N TYR A 146 3.35 3.10 16.35
CA TYR A 146 4.23 3.38 17.49
C TYR A 146 4.44 2.16 18.39
N GLN A 147 3.39 1.37 18.65
CA GLN A 147 3.47 0.16 19.48
C GLN A 147 4.19 -1.01 18.77
N THR A 148 4.19 -1.02 17.44
CA THR A 148 4.85 -2.04 16.61
C THR A 148 6.31 -1.68 16.25
N GLN A 149 6.89 -0.68 16.92
CA GLN A 149 8.32 -0.34 16.80
C GLN A 149 9.22 -1.53 17.12
#